data_AF-A0A1Y3CB91-F1
#
_entry.id   AF-A0A1Y3CB91-F1
#
_cell.length_a   1.000
_cell.length_b   1.000
_cell.length_c   1.000
_cell.angle_alpha   90.00
_cell.angle_beta   90.00
_cell.angle_gamma   90.00
#
_symmetry.space_group_name_H-M   'P 1'
#
loop_
_entity.id
_entity.type
_entity.pdbx_description
1 polymer ?
#
loop_
_entity_poly.entity_id
_entity_poly.type
_entity_poly.pdbx_seq_one_letter_code
_entity_poly.pdbx_strand_id
1 'polypeptide(L)'
;MRFIVLCISIIFVLLLTYQTRNHPQVRHNAVLDRIQHPFDIRLRYRIAEVDPRFGLSKEQVMQLSQQATDIWKMGTGKDYFVYDPDAKLTIHLIYDERQDESNQRRQQLGNIEQNQQIWSNKNQNLKQVKDEIDRANTLLDTKKTQLDAQLHQYNQQITIINQSGSIHPSQRDLFIQRRNQLQQQIFALEQEIHLYNQKIQQLNHQVGELNQINHQLNQSIDQFNQRFQARLFDKGLFNGKQINIYEFSSKDDLRLTLAHEFGHALGLKHNQDPVALMYPMMKDQNMQNFSLTTADLALLHDR
;
A
#
# COMPACT_ATOMS: atom_id res chain seq x y z
N MET A 1 61.38 21.90 29.51
CA MET A 1 60.50 20.91 28.84
C MET A 1 59.17 20.69 29.56
N ARG A 2 59.12 20.39 30.86
CA ARG A 2 57.86 20.16 31.60
C ARG A 2 56.85 21.31 31.52
N PHE A 3 57.31 22.56 31.62
CA PHE A 3 56.46 23.76 31.51
C PHE A 3 55.82 23.93 30.12
N ILE A 4 56.59 23.70 29.05
CA ILE A 4 56.11 23.78 27.67
C ILE A 4 55.04 22.71 27.41
N VAL A 5 55.27 21.48 27.88
CA VAL A 5 54.30 20.38 27.78
C VAL A 5 53.02 20.72 28.54
N LEU A 6 53.12 21.33 29.73
CA LEU A 6 51.96 21.78 30.51
C LEU A 6 51.15 22.85 29.75
N CYS A 7 51.81 23.87 29.20
CA CYS A 7 51.14 24.94 28.44
C CYS A 7 50.43 24.40 27.19
N ILE A 8 51.07 23.49 26.44
CA ILE A 8 50.46 22.85 25.26
C ILE A 8 49.21 22.05 25.69
N SER A 9 49.29 21.29 26.78
CA SER A 9 48.14 20.53 27.30
C SER A 9 46.98 21.44 27.73
N ILE A 10 47.25 22.60 28.33
CA ILE A 10 46.21 23.56 28.74
C ILE A 10 45.52 24.17 27.51
N ILE A 11 46.31 24.64 26.52
CA ILE A 11 45.77 25.18 25.26
C ILE A 11 44.91 24.12 24.56
N PHE A 12 45.37 22.88 24.57
CA PHE A 12 44.65 21.74 23.99
C PHE A 12 43.30 21.49 24.69
N VAL A 13 43.27 21.47 26.03
CA VAL A 13 42.01 21.32 26.80
C VAL A 13 41.07 22.49 26.53
N LEU A 14 41.58 23.73 26.45
CA LEU A 14 40.78 24.90 26.12
C LEU A 14 40.18 24.80 24.71
N LEU A 15 40.96 24.36 23.72
CA LEU A 15 40.51 24.18 22.34
C LEU A 15 39.42 23.10 22.24
N LEU A 16 39.61 21.94 22.88
CA LEU A 16 38.58 20.90 22.92
C LEU A 16 37.33 21.39 23.63
N THR A 17 37.47 22.15 24.72
CA THR A 17 36.33 22.69 25.47
C THR A 17 35.55 23.71 24.63
N TYR A 18 36.25 24.60 23.94
CA TYR A 18 35.67 25.58 23.02
C TYR A 18 34.90 24.89 21.88
N GLN A 19 35.55 23.94 21.20
CA GLN A 19 34.92 23.15 20.13
C GLN A 19 33.66 22.45 20.63
N THR A 20 33.72 21.83 21.81
CA THR A 20 32.61 21.09 22.41
C THR A 20 31.45 21.99 22.87
N ARG A 21 31.73 23.24 23.22
CA ARG A 21 30.75 24.23 23.66
C ARG A 21 29.99 24.81 22.47
N ASN A 22 30.69 25.17 21.40
CA ASN A 22 30.08 25.80 20.23
C ASN A 22 29.54 24.78 19.21
N HIS A 23 30.09 23.57 19.23
CA HIS A 23 29.72 22.48 18.33
C HIS A 23 29.51 21.18 19.13
N PRO A 24 28.41 21.07 19.89
CA PRO A 24 28.21 19.93 20.78
C PRO A 24 28.18 18.57 20.06
N GLN A 25 27.92 18.53 18.76
CA GLN A 25 27.93 17.31 17.95
C GLN A 25 29.30 16.63 17.91
N VAL A 26 30.40 17.40 18.01
CA VAL A 26 31.76 16.85 17.94
C VAL A 26 32.08 15.91 19.12
N ARG A 27 31.26 15.88 20.18
CA ARG A 27 31.36 14.89 21.29
C ARG A 27 31.19 13.45 20.80
N HIS A 28 30.50 13.27 19.67
CA HIS A 28 30.25 11.98 19.07
C HIS A 28 31.38 11.56 18.10
N ASN A 29 32.35 12.43 17.79
CA ASN A 29 33.59 12.04 17.10
C ASN A 29 34.57 11.36 18.06
N ALA A 30 35.48 10.56 17.51
CA ALA A 30 36.59 10.00 18.28
C ALA A 30 37.53 11.12 18.77
N VAL A 31 38.09 10.97 19.97
CA VAL A 31 39.02 11.98 20.53
C VAL A 31 40.25 12.15 19.64
N LEU A 32 40.79 11.05 19.09
CA LEU A 32 41.92 11.09 18.18
C LEU A 32 41.60 11.86 16.89
N ASP A 33 40.41 11.67 16.33
CA ASP A 33 39.98 12.40 15.15
C ASP A 33 39.91 13.92 15.42
N ARG A 34 39.34 14.32 16.56
CA ARG A 34 39.28 15.73 16.96
C ARG A 34 40.66 16.36 17.16
N ILE A 35 41.66 15.56 17.52
CA ILE A 35 43.06 15.99 17.63
C ILE A 35 43.67 16.20 16.24
N GLN A 36 43.43 15.27 15.32
CA GLN A 36 43.99 15.30 13.96
C GLN A 36 43.31 16.35 13.09
N HIS A 37 42.02 16.62 13.31
CA HIS A 37 41.20 17.54 12.53
C HIS A 37 40.54 18.60 13.44
N PRO A 38 41.31 19.48 14.10
CA PRO A 38 40.80 20.39 15.15
C PRO A 38 39.79 21.44 14.63
N PHE A 39 39.82 21.73 13.33
CA PHE A 39 38.91 22.68 12.68
C PHE A 39 37.77 22.00 11.92
N ASP A 40 37.80 20.68 11.77
CA ASP A 40 36.67 19.94 11.19
C ASP A 40 35.63 19.70 12.29
N ILE A 41 34.47 20.33 12.12
CA ILE A 41 33.35 20.26 13.06
C ILE A 41 32.24 19.34 12.56
N ARG A 42 32.48 18.62 11.45
CA ARG A 42 31.53 17.66 10.90
C ARG A 42 31.45 16.43 11.79
N LEU A 43 30.24 15.90 11.89
CA LEU A 43 29.98 14.68 12.62
C LEU A 43 30.36 13.48 11.76
N ARG A 44 31.28 12.66 12.26
CA ARG A 44 31.71 11.43 11.60
C ARG A 44 30.79 10.30 11.93
N TYR A 45 30.38 9.52 10.93
CA TYR A 45 29.54 8.35 11.13
C TYR A 45 29.99 7.17 10.27
N ARG A 46 29.62 5.96 10.70
CA ARG A 46 29.78 4.73 9.93
C ARG A 46 28.58 3.82 10.03
N ILE A 47 28.45 2.95 9.04
CA ILE A 47 27.53 1.82 9.13
C ILE A 47 28.24 0.69 9.88
N ALA A 48 27.61 0.21 10.95
CA ALA A 48 28.07 -0.97 11.69
C ALA A 48 27.44 -2.23 11.06
N GLU A 49 26.78 -3.05 11.86
CA GLU A 49 26.09 -4.25 11.40
C GLU A 49 24.72 -3.89 10.81
N VAL A 50 24.42 -4.49 9.66
CA VAL A 50 23.12 -4.43 9.00
C VAL A 50 22.57 -5.84 9.03
N ASP A 51 21.46 -6.05 9.73
CA ASP A 51 20.82 -7.35 9.76
C ASP A 51 20.33 -7.71 8.33
N PRO A 52 20.77 -8.84 7.75
CA PRO A 52 20.43 -9.20 6.38
C PRO A 52 18.92 -9.45 6.18
N ARG A 53 18.14 -9.66 7.24
CA ARG A 53 16.68 -9.83 7.17
C ARG A 53 15.96 -8.57 6.69
N PHE A 54 16.60 -7.40 6.74
CA PHE A 54 16.08 -6.19 6.10
C PHE A 54 16.19 -6.21 4.56
N GLY A 55 16.93 -7.16 3.98
CA GLY A 55 17.15 -7.23 2.53
C GLY A 55 18.00 -6.08 1.97
N LEU A 56 18.77 -5.41 2.83
CA LEU A 56 19.69 -4.33 2.45
C LEU A 56 21.14 -4.76 2.71
N SER A 57 22.01 -4.44 1.75
CA SER A 57 23.47 -4.49 1.93
C SER A 57 23.98 -3.30 2.73
N LYS A 58 25.18 -3.43 3.30
CA LYS A 58 25.85 -2.34 4.01
C LYS A 58 26.07 -1.12 3.12
N GLU A 59 26.40 -1.36 1.85
CA GLU A 59 26.62 -0.34 0.82
C GLU A 59 25.32 0.44 0.54
N GLN A 60 24.19 -0.26 0.44
CA GLN A 60 22.89 0.40 0.26
C GLN A 60 22.50 1.25 1.47
N VAL A 61 22.76 0.76 2.69
CA VAL A 61 22.51 1.56 3.90
C VAL A 61 23.43 2.78 3.93
N MET A 62 24.70 2.64 3.57
CA MET A 62 25.64 3.76 3.46
C MET A 62 25.14 4.82 2.46
N GLN A 63 24.66 4.38 1.28
CA GLN A 63 24.08 5.29 0.29
C GLN A 63 22.84 6.02 0.83
N LEU A 64 21.94 5.32 1.52
CA LEU A 64 20.76 5.92 2.13
C LEU A 64 21.11 6.89 3.25
N SER A 65 22.13 6.58 4.07
CA SER A 65 22.65 7.49 5.08
C SER A 65 23.27 8.73 4.45
N GLN A 66 24.01 8.60 3.34
CA GLN A 66 24.55 9.77 2.63
C GLN A 66 23.41 10.65 2.12
N GLN A 67 22.40 10.06 1.47
CA GLN A 67 21.21 10.80 1.02
C GLN A 67 20.46 11.48 2.18
N ALA A 68 20.41 10.84 3.35
CA ALA A 68 19.84 11.43 4.56
C ALA A 68 20.65 12.64 5.05
N THR A 69 21.98 12.57 5.03
CA THR A 69 22.84 13.72 5.35
C THR A 69 22.76 14.84 4.31
N ASP A 70 22.50 14.49 3.04
CA ASP A 70 22.35 15.46 1.97
C ASP A 70 21.10 16.32 2.15
N ILE A 71 20.03 15.83 2.81
CA ILE A 71 18.87 16.64 3.19
C ILE A 71 19.31 17.83 4.05
N TRP A 72 20.15 17.58 5.05
CA TRP A 72 20.71 18.64 5.91
C TRP A 72 21.59 19.59 5.11
N LYS A 73 22.44 19.06 4.23
CA LYS A 73 23.33 19.87 3.40
C LYS A 73 22.58 20.78 2.44
N MET A 74 21.57 20.26 1.75
CA MET A 74 20.75 21.03 0.80
C MET A 74 19.93 22.10 1.51
N GLY A 75 19.32 21.77 2.66
CA GLY A 75 18.49 22.72 3.40
C GLY A 75 19.28 23.84 4.08
N THR A 76 20.54 23.59 4.47
CA THR A 76 21.35 24.55 5.25
C THR A 76 22.50 25.20 4.47
N GLY A 77 22.86 24.63 3.31
CA GLY A 77 24.06 25.00 2.56
C GLY A 77 25.37 24.59 3.23
N LYS A 78 25.33 23.84 4.35
CA LYS A 78 26.51 23.42 5.12
C LYS A 78 26.64 21.91 5.18
N ASP A 79 27.86 21.42 5.02
CA ASP A 79 28.16 20.01 5.20
C ASP A 79 28.35 19.72 6.69
N TYR A 80 27.41 19.01 7.31
CA TYR A 80 27.43 18.70 8.75
C TYR A 80 27.98 17.32 9.07
N PHE A 81 28.10 16.43 8.08
CA PHE A 81 28.41 15.02 8.29
C PHE A 81 29.50 14.56 7.34
N VAL A 82 30.24 13.54 7.75
CA VAL A 82 31.20 12.87 6.87
C VAL A 82 31.21 11.37 7.19
N TYR A 83 31.15 10.56 6.15
CA TYR A 83 31.33 9.11 6.32
C TYR A 83 32.80 8.81 6.62
N ASP A 84 33.04 8.03 7.67
CA ASP A 84 34.38 7.60 8.07
C ASP A 84 34.28 6.17 8.62
N PRO A 85 34.93 5.17 8.01
CA PRO A 85 34.82 3.77 8.43
C PRO A 85 35.30 3.52 9.87
N ASP A 86 36.10 4.42 10.45
CA ASP A 86 36.61 4.35 11.81
C ASP A 86 35.83 5.26 12.78
N ALA A 87 34.72 5.84 12.34
CA ALA A 87 33.90 6.73 13.14
C ALA A 87 33.40 6.08 14.45
N LYS A 88 33.28 6.91 15.49
CA LYS A 88 32.72 6.53 16.78
C LYS A 88 31.19 6.41 16.74
N LEU A 89 30.49 7.30 16.03
CA LEU A 89 29.04 7.22 15.84
C LEU A 89 28.71 6.11 14.84
N THR A 90 27.94 5.13 15.30
CA THR A 90 27.56 3.98 14.49
C THR A 90 26.08 3.97 14.17
N ILE A 91 25.75 3.45 12.99
CA ILE A 91 24.38 3.18 12.55
C ILE A 91 24.20 1.66 12.50
N HIS A 92 23.20 1.16 13.22
CA HIS A 92 22.83 -0.25 13.27
C HIS A 92 21.42 -0.44 12.73
N LEU A 93 21.23 -1.44 11.88
CA LEU A 93 19.90 -1.91 11.49
C LEU A 93 19.64 -3.22 12.23
N ILE A 94 18.71 -3.20 13.19
CA ILE A 94 18.42 -4.29 14.12
C ILE A 94 17.03 -4.82 13.81
N TYR A 95 16.95 -6.02 13.22
CA TYR A 95 15.67 -6.62 12.88
C TYR A 95 15.08 -7.27 14.12
N ASP A 96 13.99 -6.69 14.63
CA ASP A 96 13.23 -7.22 15.76
C ASP A 96 11.74 -7.34 15.42
N GLU A 97 10.93 -7.58 16.46
CA GLU A 97 9.48 -7.72 16.38
C GLU A 97 8.79 -6.54 15.67
N ARG A 98 9.37 -5.33 15.70
CA ARG A 98 8.79 -4.15 15.03
C ARG A 98 8.80 -4.28 13.52
N GLN A 99 9.97 -4.58 12.94
CA GLN A 99 10.05 -4.82 11.50
C GLN A 99 9.24 -6.05 11.08
N ASP A 100 9.27 -7.11 11.91
CA ASP A 100 8.53 -8.33 11.60
C ASP A 100 7.02 -8.11 11.55
N GLU A 101 6.46 -7.40 12.54
CA GLU A 101 5.06 -7.01 12.53
C GLU A 101 4.72 -6.07 11.37
N SER A 102 5.59 -5.11 11.06
CA SER A 102 5.42 -4.21 9.91
C SER A 102 5.41 -4.98 8.57
N ASN A 103 6.22 -6.03 8.45
CA ASN A 103 6.21 -6.93 7.29
C ASN A 103 4.91 -7.74 7.21
N GLN A 104 4.49 -8.35 8.31
CA GLN A 104 3.24 -9.12 8.38
C GLN A 104 2.01 -8.25 8.12
N ARG A 105 1.99 -7.01 8.64
CA ARG A 105 0.92 -6.03 8.40
C ARG A 105 0.78 -5.75 6.91
N ARG A 106 1.88 -5.43 6.22
CA ARG A 106 1.85 -5.17 4.77
C ARG A 106 1.41 -6.39 3.97
N GLN A 107 1.90 -7.58 4.33
CA GLN A 107 1.51 -8.81 3.64
C GLN A 107 0.00 -9.08 3.79
N GLN A 108 -0.55 -8.97 5.00
CA GLN A 108 -1.97 -9.18 5.22
C GLN A 108 -2.83 -8.11 4.52
N LEU A 109 -2.41 -6.84 4.55
CA LEU A 109 -3.10 -5.77 3.85
C LEU A 109 -3.12 -6.02 2.33
N GLY A 110 -1.99 -6.41 1.74
CA GLY A 110 -1.92 -6.74 0.31
C GLY A 110 -2.85 -7.90 -0.08
N ASN A 111 -2.99 -8.92 0.77
CA ASN A 111 -3.94 -10.02 0.54
C ASN A 111 -5.40 -9.53 0.60
N ILE A 112 -5.73 -8.62 1.52
CA ILE A 112 -7.07 -8.02 1.64
C ILE A 112 -7.38 -7.21 0.38
N GLU A 113 -6.46 -6.35 -0.06
CA GLU A 113 -6.59 -5.53 -1.27
C GLU A 113 -6.78 -6.40 -2.52
N GLN A 114 -5.99 -7.47 -2.66
CA GLN A 114 -6.13 -8.43 -3.76
C GLN A 114 -7.52 -9.09 -3.77
N ASN A 115 -8.01 -9.55 -2.60
CA ASN A 115 -9.32 -10.17 -2.49
C ASN A 115 -10.45 -9.17 -2.76
N GLN A 116 -10.30 -7.91 -2.35
CA GLN A 116 -11.24 -6.85 -2.67
C GLN A 116 -11.30 -6.59 -4.19
N GLN A 117 -10.17 -6.63 -4.88
CA GLN A 117 -10.14 -6.51 -6.34
C GLN A 117 -10.84 -7.69 -7.04
N ILE A 118 -10.59 -8.91 -6.57
CA ILE A 118 -11.27 -10.12 -7.08
C ILE A 118 -12.78 -10.00 -6.87
N TRP A 119 -13.22 -9.59 -5.68
CA TRP A 119 -14.63 -9.37 -5.37
C TRP A 119 -15.24 -8.32 -6.29
N SER A 120 -14.57 -7.17 -6.48
CA SER A 120 -15.04 -6.09 -7.35
C SER A 120 -15.24 -6.56 -8.79
N ASN A 121 -14.27 -7.28 -9.35
CA ASN A 121 -14.35 -7.82 -10.71
C ASN A 121 -15.51 -8.83 -10.86
N LYS A 122 -15.67 -9.75 -9.91
CA LYS A 122 -16.78 -10.72 -9.92
C LYS A 122 -18.14 -10.04 -9.75
N ASN A 123 -18.25 -9.03 -8.90
CA ASN A 123 -19.48 -8.27 -8.71
C ASN A 123 -19.88 -7.49 -9.98
N GLN A 124 -18.91 -6.94 -10.72
CA GLN A 124 -19.16 -6.31 -12.01
C GLN A 124 -19.68 -7.32 -13.05
N ASN A 125 -19.06 -8.50 -13.15
CA ASN A 125 -19.53 -9.57 -14.02
C ASN A 125 -20.96 -10.03 -13.66
N LEU A 126 -21.22 -10.20 -12.36
CA LEU A 126 -22.53 -10.60 -11.86
C LEU A 126 -23.63 -9.62 -12.28
N LYS A 127 -23.35 -8.31 -12.24
CA LYS A 127 -24.27 -7.28 -12.70
C LYS A 127 -24.58 -7.43 -14.20
N GLN A 128 -23.58 -7.70 -15.03
CA GLN A 128 -23.77 -7.92 -16.46
C GLN A 128 -24.63 -9.16 -16.74
N VAL A 129 -24.38 -10.27 -16.05
CA VAL A 129 -25.16 -11.50 -16.17
C VAL A 129 -26.61 -11.28 -15.74
N LYS A 130 -26.83 -10.52 -14.66
CA LYS A 130 -28.18 -10.15 -14.22
C LYS A 130 -28.92 -9.33 -15.29
N ASP A 131 -28.27 -8.33 -15.87
CA ASP A 131 -28.87 -7.53 -16.94
C ASP A 131 -29.22 -8.38 -18.19
N GLU A 132 -28.39 -9.39 -18.52
CA GLU A 132 -28.70 -10.35 -19.58
C GLU A 132 -29.93 -11.21 -19.27
N ILE A 133 -30.04 -11.68 -18.03
CA ILE A 133 -31.16 -12.50 -17.57
C ILE A 133 -32.47 -11.70 -17.61
N ASP A 134 -32.45 -10.45 -17.15
CA ASP A 134 -33.63 -9.57 -17.17
C ASP A 134 -34.12 -9.32 -18.61
N ARG A 135 -33.18 -9.12 -19.55
CA ARG A 135 -33.49 -9.01 -20.99
C ARG A 135 -34.05 -10.31 -21.56
N ALA A 136 -33.45 -11.45 -21.23
CA ALA A 136 -33.90 -12.75 -21.71
C ALA A 136 -35.31 -13.09 -21.18
N ASN A 137 -35.59 -12.79 -19.92
CA ASN A 137 -36.90 -12.98 -19.31
C ASN A 137 -37.98 -12.18 -20.04
N THR A 138 -37.72 -10.90 -20.33
CA THR A 138 -38.64 -10.03 -21.07
C THR A 138 -38.91 -10.54 -22.50
N LEU A 139 -37.87 -11.04 -23.17
CA LEU A 139 -37.99 -11.61 -24.52
C LEU A 139 -38.82 -12.90 -24.51
N LEU A 140 -38.57 -13.79 -23.55
CA LEU A 140 -39.31 -15.04 -23.40
C LEU A 140 -40.80 -14.77 -23.13
N ASP A 141 -41.11 -13.80 -22.26
CA ASP A 141 -42.50 -13.41 -21.95
C ASP A 141 -43.23 -12.87 -23.20
N THR A 142 -42.52 -12.06 -24.00
CA THR A 142 -43.04 -11.56 -25.27
C THR A 142 -43.33 -12.71 -26.25
N LYS A 143 -42.38 -13.64 -26.43
CA LYS A 143 -42.54 -14.81 -27.32
C LYS A 143 -43.68 -15.71 -26.87
N LYS A 144 -43.81 -15.94 -25.56
CA LYS A 144 -44.90 -16.71 -24.97
C LYS A 144 -46.26 -16.08 -25.28
N THR A 145 -46.40 -14.77 -25.03
CA THR A 145 -47.64 -14.03 -25.32
C THR A 145 -48.00 -14.06 -26.81
N GLN A 146 -47.01 -13.91 -27.70
CA GLN A 146 -47.23 -13.99 -29.15
C GLN A 146 -47.68 -15.39 -29.59
N LEU A 147 -47.04 -16.44 -29.07
CA LEU A 147 -47.38 -17.83 -29.39
C LEU A 147 -48.76 -18.21 -28.87
N ASP A 148 -49.12 -17.78 -27.65
CA ASP A 148 -50.45 -17.97 -27.07
C ASP A 148 -51.53 -17.32 -27.95
N ALA A 149 -51.31 -16.08 -28.41
CA ALA A 149 -52.22 -15.41 -29.33
C ALA A 149 -52.35 -16.16 -30.67
N GLN A 150 -51.26 -16.68 -31.23
CA GLN A 150 -51.27 -17.46 -32.47
C GLN A 150 -52.01 -18.80 -32.32
N LEU A 151 -51.84 -19.48 -31.17
CA LEU A 151 -52.55 -20.71 -30.82
C LEU A 151 -54.05 -20.44 -30.66
N HIS A 152 -54.44 -19.37 -29.98
CA HIS A 152 -55.84 -18.96 -29.86
C HIS A 152 -56.49 -18.70 -31.23
N GLN A 153 -55.81 -17.95 -32.10
CA GLN A 153 -56.30 -17.70 -33.46
C GLN A 153 -56.45 -19.00 -34.27
N TYR A 154 -55.46 -19.89 -34.21
CA TYR A 154 -55.51 -21.18 -34.89
C TYR A 154 -56.69 -22.03 -34.38
N ASN A 155 -56.90 -22.11 -33.07
CA ASN A 155 -58.00 -22.87 -32.47
C ASN A 155 -59.38 -22.30 -32.81
N GLN A 156 -59.52 -20.97 -32.90
CA GLN A 156 -60.75 -20.32 -33.37
C GLN A 156 -61.05 -20.69 -34.83
N GLN A 157 -60.05 -20.67 -35.70
CA GLN A 157 -60.20 -21.06 -37.12
C GLN A 157 -60.63 -22.53 -37.26
N ILE A 158 -60.01 -23.43 -36.49
CA ILE A 158 -60.40 -24.85 -36.46
C ILE A 158 -61.86 -25.03 -36.00
N THR A 159 -62.31 -24.27 -34.99
CA THR A 159 -63.69 -24.32 -34.51
C THR A 159 -64.70 -23.90 -35.59
N ILE A 160 -64.47 -22.78 -36.27
CA ILE A 160 -65.35 -22.28 -37.34
C ILE A 160 -65.48 -23.31 -38.47
N ILE A 161 -64.38 -23.96 -38.82
CA ILE A 161 -64.34 -24.96 -39.87
C ILE A 161 -65.06 -26.25 -39.49
N ASN A 162 -64.89 -26.71 -38.26
CA ASN A 162 -65.60 -27.90 -37.77
C ASN A 162 -67.13 -27.69 -37.80
N GLN A 163 -67.60 -26.44 -37.68
CA GLN A 163 -69.02 -26.07 -37.78
C GLN A 163 -69.54 -25.98 -39.21
N SER A 164 -68.70 -25.64 -40.20
CA SER A 164 -69.12 -25.48 -41.60
C SER A 164 -69.14 -26.78 -42.42
N GLY A 165 -68.59 -27.88 -41.90
CA GLY A 165 -68.80 -29.24 -42.40
C GLY A 165 -68.12 -29.61 -43.72
N SER A 166 -67.41 -28.70 -44.39
CA SER A 166 -66.68 -28.98 -45.64
C SER A 166 -65.42 -28.10 -45.78
N ILE A 167 -64.25 -28.73 -45.95
CA ILE A 167 -62.95 -28.05 -46.14
C ILE A 167 -62.42 -28.38 -47.53
N HIS A 168 -62.06 -27.35 -48.29
CA HIS A 168 -61.38 -27.53 -49.59
C HIS A 168 -59.94 -28.04 -49.40
N PRO A 169 -59.40 -28.96 -50.22
CA PRO A 169 -58.07 -29.54 -50.05
C PRO A 169 -56.94 -28.50 -49.85
N SER A 170 -56.95 -27.41 -50.62
CA SER A 170 -55.98 -26.31 -50.49
C SER A 170 -56.02 -25.59 -49.13
N GLN A 171 -57.18 -25.55 -48.47
CA GLN A 171 -57.30 -24.99 -47.13
C GLN A 171 -56.72 -25.96 -46.09
N ARG A 172 -56.91 -27.27 -46.26
CA ARG A 172 -56.35 -28.30 -45.37
C ARG A 172 -54.82 -28.24 -45.31
N ASP A 173 -54.16 -28.10 -46.45
CA ASP A 173 -52.69 -28.02 -46.52
C ASP A 173 -52.15 -26.78 -45.78
N LEU A 174 -52.83 -25.64 -45.90
CA LEU A 174 -52.47 -24.42 -45.18
C LEU A 174 -52.56 -24.60 -43.65
N PHE A 175 -53.57 -25.32 -43.15
CA PHE A 175 -53.69 -25.61 -41.71
C PHE A 175 -52.59 -26.55 -41.22
N ILE A 176 -52.25 -27.58 -42.00
CA ILE A 176 -51.14 -28.49 -41.66
C ILE A 176 -49.83 -27.72 -41.60
N GLN A 177 -49.57 -26.84 -42.57
CA GLN A 177 -48.39 -25.97 -42.56
C GLN A 177 -48.36 -25.07 -41.32
N ARG A 178 -49.48 -24.41 -40.99
CA ARG A 178 -49.56 -23.52 -39.82
C ARG A 178 -49.39 -24.28 -38.51
N ARG A 179 -49.94 -25.48 -38.39
CA ARG A 179 -49.73 -26.37 -37.24
C ARG A 179 -48.25 -26.72 -37.08
N ASN A 180 -47.59 -27.12 -38.17
CA ASN A 180 -46.19 -27.49 -38.14
C ASN A 180 -45.30 -26.28 -37.76
N GLN A 181 -45.63 -25.08 -38.25
CA GLN A 181 -44.94 -23.85 -37.86
C GLN A 181 -45.09 -23.55 -36.36
N LEU A 182 -46.32 -23.68 -35.82
CA LEU A 182 -46.57 -23.50 -34.37
C LEU A 182 -45.79 -24.52 -33.54
N GLN A 183 -45.74 -25.79 -33.98
CA GLN A 183 -44.94 -26.83 -33.31
C GLN A 183 -43.45 -26.50 -33.30
N GLN A 184 -42.91 -25.97 -34.40
CA GLN A 184 -41.51 -25.53 -34.46
C GLN A 184 -41.25 -24.35 -33.51
N GLN A 185 -42.17 -23.40 -33.42
CA GLN A 185 -42.06 -22.26 -32.51
C GLN A 185 -42.15 -22.67 -31.04
N ILE A 186 -43.03 -23.62 -30.69
CA ILE A 186 -43.11 -24.22 -29.35
C ILE A 186 -41.77 -24.86 -29.01
N PHE A 187 -41.24 -25.72 -29.89
CA PHE A 187 -39.97 -26.40 -29.65
C PHE A 187 -38.81 -25.40 -29.48
N ALA A 188 -38.73 -24.37 -30.32
CA ALA A 188 -37.71 -23.33 -30.20
C ALA A 188 -37.83 -22.57 -28.86
N LEU A 189 -39.04 -22.21 -28.44
CA LEU A 189 -39.28 -21.53 -27.17
C LEU A 189 -38.89 -22.41 -25.97
N GLU A 190 -39.18 -23.71 -26.02
CA GLU A 190 -38.76 -24.67 -24.98
C GLU A 190 -37.24 -24.72 -24.83
N GLN A 191 -36.49 -24.72 -25.96
CA GLN A 191 -35.03 -24.68 -25.94
C GLN A 191 -34.50 -23.37 -25.32
N GLU A 192 -35.11 -22.23 -25.66
CA GLU A 192 -34.74 -20.94 -25.08
C GLU A 192 -35.02 -20.87 -23.57
N ILE A 193 -36.15 -21.43 -23.11
CA ILE A 193 -36.47 -21.56 -21.68
C ILE A 193 -35.45 -22.45 -20.97
N HIS A 194 -35.03 -23.55 -21.59
CA HIS A 194 -33.99 -24.42 -21.02
C HIS A 194 -32.67 -23.67 -20.85
N LEU A 195 -32.22 -22.93 -21.88
CA LEU A 195 -31.01 -22.11 -21.81
C LEU A 195 -31.12 -21.01 -20.75
N TYR A 196 -32.28 -20.36 -20.63
CA TYR A 196 -32.56 -19.37 -19.60
C TYR A 196 -32.42 -19.97 -18.19
N ASN A 197 -33.00 -21.14 -17.96
CA ASN A 197 -32.89 -21.83 -16.67
C ASN A 197 -31.44 -22.20 -16.33
N GLN A 198 -30.63 -22.60 -17.33
CA GLN A 198 -29.19 -22.83 -17.14
C GLN A 198 -28.45 -21.55 -16.73
N LYS A 199 -28.77 -20.40 -17.36
CA LYS A 199 -28.20 -19.10 -16.98
C LYS A 199 -28.56 -18.70 -15.55
N ILE A 200 -29.80 -18.95 -15.12
CA ILE A 200 -30.24 -18.72 -13.73
C ILE A 200 -29.44 -19.57 -12.74
N GLN A 201 -29.21 -20.86 -13.04
CA GLN A 201 -28.40 -21.73 -12.20
C GLN A 201 -26.95 -21.23 -12.09
N GLN A 202 -26.36 -20.79 -13.20
CA GLN A 202 -25.03 -20.19 -13.22
C GLN A 202 -24.98 -18.90 -12.39
N LEU A 203 -25.98 -18.02 -12.52
CA LEU A 203 -26.09 -16.80 -11.71
C LEU A 203 -26.12 -17.14 -10.22
N ASN A 204 -26.96 -18.10 -9.80
CA ASN A 204 -27.05 -18.51 -8.40
C ASN A 204 -25.71 -19.04 -7.86
N HIS A 205 -24.97 -19.78 -8.67
CA HIS A 205 -23.63 -20.24 -8.32
C HIS A 205 -22.66 -19.07 -8.12
N GLN A 206 -22.64 -18.12 -9.06
CA GLN A 206 -21.79 -16.91 -8.98
C GLN A 206 -22.14 -16.04 -7.77
N VAL A 207 -23.43 -15.89 -7.43
CA VAL A 207 -23.88 -15.20 -6.21
C VAL A 207 -23.32 -15.92 -4.96
N GLY A 208 -23.40 -17.26 -4.94
CA GLY A 208 -22.85 -18.08 -3.86
C GLY A 208 -21.35 -17.85 -3.67
N GLU A 209 -20.57 -17.91 -4.75
CA GLU A 209 -19.13 -17.62 -4.72
C GLU A 209 -18.84 -16.20 -4.22
N LEU A 210 -19.57 -15.20 -4.71
CA LEU A 210 -19.35 -13.80 -4.34
C LEU A 210 -19.64 -13.57 -2.85
N ASN A 211 -20.69 -14.21 -2.31
CA ASN A 211 -21.01 -14.17 -0.89
C ASN A 211 -19.91 -14.83 -0.05
N GLN A 212 -19.36 -15.96 -0.50
CA GLN A 212 -18.24 -16.63 0.19
C GLN A 212 -17.01 -15.72 0.24
N ILE A 213 -16.65 -15.09 -0.88
CA ILE A 213 -15.53 -14.13 -0.93
C ILE A 213 -15.79 -12.93 0.00
N ASN A 214 -17.02 -12.41 0.01
CA ASN A 214 -17.39 -11.31 0.89
C ASN A 214 -17.25 -11.69 2.38
N HIS A 215 -17.68 -12.89 2.76
CA HIS A 215 -17.48 -13.40 4.12
C HIS A 215 -15.99 -13.55 4.48
N GLN A 216 -15.18 -14.11 3.57
CA GLN A 216 -13.72 -14.23 3.77
C GLN A 216 -13.04 -12.86 3.90
N LEU A 217 -13.48 -11.88 3.11
CA LEU A 217 -12.97 -10.51 3.17
C LEU A 217 -13.28 -9.87 4.52
N ASN A 218 -14.53 -9.97 4.99
CA ASN A 218 -14.94 -9.47 6.30
C ASN A 218 -14.13 -10.12 7.43
N GLN A 219 -13.98 -11.45 7.40
CA GLN A 219 -13.16 -12.17 8.37
C GLN A 219 -11.69 -11.72 8.35
N SER A 220 -11.12 -11.51 7.17
CA SER A 220 -9.73 -11.06 7.01
C SER A 220 -9.55 -9.63 7.55
N ILE A 221 -10.51 -8.74 7.32
CA ILE A 221 -10.51 -7.37 7.85
C ILE A 221 -10.64 -7.39 9.38
N ASP A 222 -11.54 -8.22 9.93
CA ASP A 222 -11.70 -8.35 11.38
C ASP A 222 -10.42 -8.86 12.04
N GLN A 223 -9.79 -9.90 11.47
CA GLN A 223 -8.52 -10.43 11.95
C GLN A 223 -7.39 -9.40 11.85
N PHE A 224 -7.34 -8.65 10.75
CA PHE A 224 -6.37 -7.58 10.56
C PHE A 224 -6.52 -6.51 11.64
N ASN A 225 -7.74 -6.02 11.87
CA ASN A 225 -8.03 -5.00 12.86
C ASN A 225 -7.75 -5.47 14.30
N GLN A 226 -8.03 -6.74 14.60
CA GLN A 226 -7.75 -7.33 15.92
C GLN A 226 -6.24 -7.47 16.17
N ARG A 227 -5.48 -7.93 15.17
CA ARG A 227 -4.03 -8.17 15.29
C ARG A 227 -3.23 -6.87 15.27
N PHE A 228 -3.59 -5.95 14.37
CA PHE A 228 -2.76 -4.81 14.02
C PHE A 228 -3.32 -3.49 14.54
N GLN A 229 -3.31 -3.33 15.85
CA GLN A 229 -3.70 -2.08 16.48
C GLN A 229 -2.66 -0.98 16.22
N ALA A 230 -3.10 0.28 16.26
CA ALA A 230 -2.20 1.42 16.19
C ALA A 230 -1.36 1.46 17.47
N ARG A 231 -0.04 1.59 17.31
CA ARG A 231 0.92 1.56 18.41
C ARG A 231 1.98 2.65 18.18
N LEU A 232 2.35 3.35 19.25
CA LEU A 232 3.47 4.30 19.23
C LEU A 232 4.76 3.50 19.45
N PHE A 233 5.62 3.44 18.44
CA PHE A 233 7.00 2.99 18.59
C PHE A 233 7.92 3.88 17.76
N ASP A 234 9.15 4.02 18.24
CA ASP A 234 10.19 4.76 17.53
C ASP A 234 10.82 3.85 16.46
N LYS A 235 10.74 4.29 15.20
CA LYS A 235 11.34 3.61 14.04
C LYS A 235 12.86 3.57 14.11
N GLY A 236 13.43 4.66 14.62
CA GLY A 236 14.85 4.87 14.88
C GLY A 236 15.06 5.41 16.29
N LEU A 237 16.29 5.31 16.79
CA LEU A 237 16.69 5.91 18.06
C LEU A 237 18.17 6.27 18.06
N PHE A 238 18.46 7.55 18.23
CA PHE A 238 19.76 8.04 18.66
C PHE A 238 19.86 8.06 20.19
N ASN A 239 20.68 7.17 20.75
CA ASN A 239 20.82 7.04 22.22
C ASN A 239 21.99 7.86 22.81
N GLY A 240 22.53 8.81 22.05
CA GLY A 240 23.71 9.60 22.44
C GLY A 240 25.06 8.96 22.06
N LYS A 241 25.08 7.68 21.64
CA LYS A 241 26.28 6.98 21.18
C LYS A 241 26.14 6.44 19.76
N GLN A 242 24.99 5.87 19.44
CA GLN A 242 24.71 5.19 18.19
C GLN A 242 23.27 5.49 17.73
N ILE A 243 23.05 5.33 16.44
CA ILE A 243 21.73 5.35 15.82
C ILE A 243 21.32 3.90 15.58
N ASN A 244 20.21 3.49 16.17
CA ASN A 244 19.62 2.18 15.93
C ASN A 244 18.35 2.37 15.10
N ILE A 245 18.22 1.62 14.01
CA ILE A 245 17.03 1.56 13.18
C ILE A 245 16.38 0.20 13.39
N TYR A 246 15.08 0.20 13.68
CA TYR A 246 14.33 -0.99 14.05
C TYR A 246 13.23 -1.32 13.06
N GLU A 247 12.62 -0.33 12.40
CA GLU A 247 11.63 -0.57 11.37
C GLU A 247 11.63 0.49 10.28
N PHE A 248 11.26 0.09 9.06
CA PHE A 248 10.92 0.97 7.95
C PHE A 248 9.99 0.27 6.95
N SER A 249 9.20 1.07 6.26
CA SER A 249 8.24 0.63 5.24
C SER A 249 8.78 0.78 3.80
N SER A 250 9.82 1.58 3.58
CA SER A 250 10.45 1.76 2.28
C SER A 250 11.86 2.33 2.42
N LYS A 251 12.61 2.40 1.31
CA LYS A 251 13.93 3.07 1.29
C LYS A 251 13.81 4.57 1.59
N ASP A 252 12.73 5.21 1.14
CA ASP A 252 12.48 6.62 1.42
C ASP A 252 12.14 6.86 2.89
N ASP A 253 11.35 5.96 3.50
CA ASP A 253 11.06 5.97 4.94
C ASP A 253 12.34 5.78 5.77
N LEU A 254 13.21 4.84 5.38
CA LEU A 254 14.52 4.65 6.00
C LEU A 254 15.41 5.89 5.87
N ARG A 255 15.47 6.50 4.67
CA ARG A 255 16.23 7.72 4.42
C ARG A 255 15.78 8.86 5.34
N LEU A 256 14.47 9.09 5.48
CA LEU A 256 13.96 10.14 6.36
C LEU A 256 14.15 9.82 7.84
N THR A 257 13.97 8.56 8.24
CA THR A 257 14.24 8.13 9.62
C THR A 257 15.71 8.40 9.97
N LEU A 258 16.64 8.02 9.09
CA LEU A 258 18.06 8.33 9.27
C LEU A 258 18.32 9.84 9.37
N ALA A 259 17.67 10.65 8.53
CA ALA A 259 17.84 12.10 8.55
C ALA A 259 17.36 12.71 9.87
N HIS A 260 16.24 12.21 10.41
CA HIS A 260 15.72 12.58 11.72
C HIS A 260 16.72 12.24 12.84
N GLU A 261 17.21 10.99 12.87
CA GLU A 261 18.19 10.56 13.89
C GLU A 261 19.52 11.33 13.78
N PHE A 262 19.93 11.71 12.57
CA PHE A 262 21.05 12.62 12.36
C PHE A 262 20.79 14.00 12.94
N GLY A 263 19.56 14.50 12.90
CA GLY A 263 19.17 15.74 13.60
C GLY A 263 19.37 15.63 15.11
N HIS A 264 18.97 14.52 15.73
CA HIS A 264 19.28 14.25 17.13
C HIS A 264 20.78 14.15 17.41
N ALA A 265 21.55 13.56 16.49
CA ALA A 265 23.01 13.50 16.59
C ALA A 265 23.68 14.90 16.44
N LEU A 266 23.00 15.84 15.77
CA LEU A 266 23.34 17.27 15.81
C LEU A 266 22.85 17.97 17.09
N GLY A 267 22.14 17.29 17.98
CA GLY A 267 21.62 17.85 19.24
C GLY A 267 20.25 18.53 19.10
N LEU A 268 19.56 18.34 17.98
CA LEU A 268 18.22 18.88 17.79
C LEU A 268 17.19 18.06 18.59
N LYS A 269 16.22 18.76 19.16
CA LYS A 269 15.05 18.16 19.79
C LYS A 269 13.90 18.08 18.79
N HIS A 270 12.82 17.41 19.19
CA HIS A 270 11.60 17.41 18.41
C HIS A 270 10.98 18.81 18.27
N ASN A 271 10.37 19.06 17.12
CA ASN A 271 9.43 20.18 16.93
C ASN A 271 7.97 19.69 16.95
N GLN A 272 7.03 20.61 16.79
CA GLN A 272 5.58 20.33 16.76
C GLN A 272 4.95 20.44 15.37
N ASP A 273 5.75 20.75 14.33
CA ASP A 273 5.24 20.96 12.97
C ASP A 273 5.13 19.60 12.26
N PRO A 274 3.91 19.11 11.94
CA PRO A 274 3.69 17.76 11.42
C PRO A 274 4.32 17.46 10.05
N VAL A 275 4.77 18.49 9.32
CA VAL A 275 5.47 18.33 8.04
C VAL A 275 6.99 18.48 8.16
N ALA A 276 7.50 18.85 9.32
CA ALA A 276 8.92 19.03 9.56
C ALA A 276 9.65 17.70 9.80
N LEU A 277 10.95 17.67 9.52
CA LEU A 277 11.77 16.48 9.69
C LEU A 277 11.83 16.06 11.16
N MET A 278 12.03 17.02 12.07
CA MET A 278 12.16 16.76 13.51
C MET A 278 10.81 16.60 14.23
N TYR A 279 9.71 16.38 13.53
CA TYR A 279 8.44 16.01 14.16
C TYR A 279 8.51 14.58 14.69
N PRO A 280 8.03 14.28 15.92
CA PRO A 280 8.21 12.97 16.56
C PRO A 280 7.48 11.81 15.88
N MET A 281 6.64 12.07 14.88
CA MET A 281 5.88 11.03 14.17
C MET A 281 5.96 11.27 12.67
N MET A 282 6.40 10.26 11.89
CA MET A 282 6.23 10.35 10.43
C MET A 282 4.73 10.33 10.10
N LYS A 283 4.23 11.41 9.50
CA LYS A 283 2.83 11.62 9.20
C LYS A 283 2.64 12.26 7.83
N ASP A 284 2.88 13.57 7.74
CA ASP A 284 2.52 14.39 6.57
C ASP A 284 3.75 14.78 5.72
N GLN A 285 4.92 14.22 6.02
CA GLN A 285 6.16 14.48 5.28
C GLN A 285 6.14 13.85 3.88
N ASN A 286 6.60 14.59 2.88
CA ASN A 286 6.82 14.06 1.54
C ASN A 286 8.07 13.17 1.51
N MET A 287 7.88 11.84 1.60
CA MET A 287 9.00 10.89 1.70
C MET A 287 9.95 10.89 0.50
N GLN A 288 9.47 11.19 -0.71
CA GLN A 288 10.28 11.15 -1.91
C GLN A 288 11.11 12.42 -2.08
N ASN A 289 10.43 13.58 -2.04
CA ASN A 289 11.03 14.88 -2.34
C ASN A 289 11.09 15.79 -1.11
N PHE A 290 11.46 15.22 0.03
CA PHE A 290 11.57 15.97 1.28
C PHE A 290 12.63 17.07 1.21
N SER A 291 12.29 18.24 1.76
CA SER A 291 13.21 19.35 2.01
C SER A 291 12.98 19.85 3.43
N LEU A 292 14.04 20.27 4.12
CA LEU A 292 13.93 20.83 5.48
C LEU A 292 12.91 21.98 5.50
N THR A 293 12.06 21.99 6.51
CA THR A 293 11.11 23.09 6.70
C THR A 293 11.75 24.24 7.46
N THR A 294 11.08 25.38 7.49
CA THR A 294 11.49 26.51 8.33
C THR A 294 11.57 26.14 9.81
N ALA A 295 10.72 25.21 10.28
CA ALA A 295 10.77 24.71 11.66
C ALA A 295 12.05 23.91 11.94
N ASP A 296 12.50 23.08 10.99
CA ASP A 296 13.77 22.35 11.11
C ASP A 296 14.97 23.30 11.14
N LEU A 297 14.95 24.33 10.29
CA LEU A 297 16.02 25.34 10.24
C LEU A 297 16.07 26.19 11.50
N ALA A 298 14.92 26.54 12.09
CA ALA A 298 14.86 27.29 13.35
C ALA A 298 15.54 26.50 14.49
N LEU A 299 15.30 25.20 14.59
CA LEU A 299 15.96 24.34 15.60
C LEU A 299 17.49 24.36 15.49
N LEU A 300 18.04 24.44 14.28
CA LEU A 300 19.48 24.52 14.07
C LEU A 300 20.07 25.88 14.49
N HIS A 301 19.30 26.95 14.36
CA HIS A 301 19.71 28.30 14.77
C HIS A 301 19.68 28.46 16.29
N ASP A 302 18.73 27.81 16.97
CA ASP A 302 18.52 27.90 18.43
C ASP A 302 19.42 26.96 19.26
N ARG A 303 20.40 26.33 18.60
CA ARG A 303 21.22 25.25 19.11
C ARG A 303 22.43 25.69 19.94
#